data_AF-A0A352FW76-F1
#
_entry.id   AF-A0A352FW76-F1
#
_cell.length_a   1.000
_cell.length_b   1.000
_cell.length_c   1.000
_cell.angle_alpha   90.00
_cell.angle_beta   90.00
_cell.angle_gamma   90.00
#
_symmetry.space_group_name_H-M   'P 1'
#
loop_
_entity.id
_entity.type
_entity.pdbx_description
1 polymer ?
#
loop_
_entity_poly.entity_id
_entity_poly.type
_entity_poly.pdbx_seq_one_letter_code
_entity_poly.pdbx_strand_id
1 'polypeptide(L)'
;MQASKFTVKTLSRVTTPPTSSSEPQTVHARARLRELTRELRQLEEKLRLGGGPDKIDKQHKQGKLTARERLDLLFDKDTYRQEIGLLVAYDQYKPEVRGQRSEVRG
;
A
#
# COMPACT_ATOMS: atom_id res chain seq x y z
N MET A 1 -38.60 -44.97 -6.64
CA MET A 1 -37.34 -44.59 -5.96
C MET A 1 -37.31 -43.07 -5.87
N GLN A 2 -37.42 -42.51 -4.66
CA GLN A 2 -37.46 -41.05 -4.43
C GLN A 2 -36.03 -40.49 -4.44
N ALA A 3 -35.80 -39.40 -5.17
CA ALA A 3 -34.60 -38.58 -5.02
C ALA A 3 -35.00 -37.25 -4.37
N SER A 4 -34.46 -37.04 -3.18
CA SER A 4 -34.71 -35.91 -2.28
C SER A 4 -34.17 -34.61 -2.87
N LYS A 5 -35.04 -33.60 -2.99
CA LYS A 5 -34.66 -32.22 -3.35
C LYS A 5 -34.14 -31.53 -2.09
N PHE A 6 -32.83 -31.39 -1.95
CA PHE A 6 -32.23 -30.55 -0.92
C PHE A 6 -32.55 -29.08 -1.20
N THR A 7 -33.46 -28.52 -0.40
CA THR A 7 -33.77 -27.10 -0.41
C THR A 7 -32.86 -26.40 0.59
N VAL A 8 -31.91 -25.61 0.09
CA VAL A 8 -31.09 -24.73 0.94
C VAL A 8 -31.94 -23.55 1.40
N LYS A 9 -32.26 -23.53 2.69
CA LYS A 9 -32.99 -22.47 3.39
C LYS A 9 -32.12 -21.22 3.43
N THR A 10 -32.47 -20.21 2.64
CA THR A 10 -31.85 -18.88 2.69
C THR A 10 -32.01 -18.28 4.08
N LEU A 11 -30.91 -18.03 4.78
CA LEU A 11 -30.90 -17.26 6.02
C LEU A 11 -31.02 -15.77 5.68
N SER A 12 -32.19 -15.19 5.93
CA SER A 12 -32.42 -13.75 5.90
C SER A 12 -31.51 -13.09 6.94
N ARG A 13 -30.62 -12.20 6.49
CA ARG A 13 -29.82 -11.37 7.38
C ARG A 13 -30.75 -10.47 8.18
N VAL A 14 -30.74 -10.64 9.51
CA VAL A 14 -31.27 -9.65 10.45
C VAL A 14 -30.54 -8.34 10.19
N THR A 15 -31.27 -7.33 9.73
CA THR A 15 -30.81 -5.95 9.66
C THR A 15 -31.75 -5.11 10.50
N THR A 16 -31.49 -5.07 11.81
CA THR A 16 -31.92 -3.93 12.59
C THR A 16 -30.85 -2.84 12.45
N PRO A 17 -31.23 -1.59 12.10
CA PRO A 17 -30.31 -0.47 12.25
C PRO A 17 -30.09 -0.25 13.76
N PRO A 18 -28.86 0.00 14.23
CA PRO A 18 -28.68 0.47 15.60
C PRO A 18 -29.27 1.89 15.70
N THR A 19 -30.45 2.00 16.28
CA THR A 19 -31.00 3.27 16.79
C THR A 19 -30.75 3.29 18.29
N SER A 20 -29.77 4.07 18.76
CA SER A 20 -29.85 4.84 20.01
C SER A 20 -28.59 5.70 20.28
N SER A 21 -28.78 7.02 20.16
CA SER A 21 -28.29 8.04 21.10
C SER A 21 -26.79 8.18 21.44
N SER A 22 -25.86 8.19 20.47
CA SER A 22 -24.45 8.61 20.71
C SER A 22 -23.71 9.17 19.47
N GLU A 23 -24.35 10.00 18.66
CA GLU A 23 -23.86 10.33 17.30
C GLU A 23 -22.76 11.42 17.09
N PRO A 24 -22.23 12.20 18.07
CA PRO A 24 -21.17 13.14 17.73
C PRO A 24 -19.79 12.48 17.51
N GLN A 25 -19.51 11.31 18.10
CA GLN A 25 -18.15 10.72 18.03
C GLN A 25 -17.85 10.02 16.69
N THR A 26 -18.85 9.49 15.99
CA THR A 26 -18.64 8.67 14.78
C THR A 26 -18.23 9.49 13.56
N VAL A 27 -18.65 10.76 13.47
CA VAL A 27 -18.33 11.65 12.34
C VAL A 27 -16.89 12.13 12.42
N HIS A 28 -16.41 12.52 13.61
CA HIS A 28 -15.02 12.95 13.82
C HIS A 28 -14.03 11.81 13.56
N ALA A 29 -14.32 10.60 14.02
CA ALA A 29 -13.50 9.42 13.75
C ALA A 29 -13.39 9.12 12.25
N ARG A 30 -14.51 9.22 11.51
CA ARG A 30 -14.53 9.05 10.05
C ARG A 30 -13.73 10.14 9.33
N ALA A 31 -13.79 11.39 9.79
CA ALA A 31 -13.02 12.50 9.22
C ALA A 31 -11.50 12.27 9.38
N ARG A 32 -11.05 11.88 10.57
CA ARG A 32 -9.63 11.59 10.84
C ARG A 32 -9.12 10.40 10.04
N LEU A 33 -9.90 9.31 9.93
CA LEU A 33 -9.52 8.15 9.12
C LEU A 33 -9.35 8.50 7.64
N ARG A 34 -10.21 9.37 7.10
CA ARG A 34 -10.08 9.86 5.71
C ARG A 34 -8.79 10.66 5.52
N GLU A 35 -8.45 11.51 6.48
CA GLU A 35 -7.20 12.26 6.47
C GLU A 35 -5.97 11.35 6.52
N LEU A 36 -5.92 10.40 7.46
CA LEU A 36 -4.80 9.44 7.55
C LEU A 36 -4.67 8.60 6.28
N THR A 37 -5.80 8.21 5.66
CA THR A 37 -5.79 7.48 4.38
C THR A 37 -5.20 8.33 3.26
N ARG A 38 -5.46 9.64 3.25
CA ARG A 38 -4.89 10.57 2.27
C ARG A 38 -3.38 10.71 2.45
N GLU A 39 -2.93 10.89 3.69
CA GLU A 39 -1.50 10.96 4.04
C GLU A 39 -0.77 9.67 3.65
N LEU A 40 -1.36 8.51 3.96
CA LEU A 40 -0.84 7.20 3.57
C LEU A 40 -0.64 7.12 2.05
N ARG A 41 -1.67 7.47 1.25
CA ARG A 41 -1.58 7.43 -0.22
C ARG A 41 -0.48 8.33 -0.78
N GLN A 42 -0.33 9.54 -0.24
CA GLN A 42 0.75 10.45 -0.63
C GLN A 42 2.13 9.86 -0.32
N LEU A 43 2.27 9.23 0.84
CA LEU A 43 3.51 8.54 1.21
C LEU A 43 3.79 7.35 0.29
N GLU A 44 2.77 6.54 -0.01
CA GLU A 44 2.92 5.42 -0.94
C GLU A 44 3.39 5.87 -2.32
N GLU A 45 2.83 6.94 -2.88
CA GLU A 45 3.26 7.52 -4.16
C GLU A 45 4.75 7.87 -4.14
N LYS A 46 5.22 8.51 -3.06
CA LYS A 46 6.63 8.83 -2.88
C LYS A 46 7.50 7.58 -2.80
N LEU A 47 7.10 6.57 -2.02
CA LEU A 47 7.85 5.32 -1.88
C LEU A 47 7.85 4.48 -3.16
N ARG A 48 6.83 4.64 -4.01
CA ARG A 48 6.77 3.99 -5.32
C ARG A 48 7.83 4.49 -6.29
N LEU A 49 8.39 5.69 -6.07
CA LEU A 49 9.56 6.21 -6.81
C LEU A 49 10.88 5.54 -6.39
N GLY A 50 10.89 4.73 -5.32
CA GLY A 50 12.07 4.00 -4.87
C GLY A 50 13.23 4.94 -4.54
N GLY A 51 14.35 4.79 -5.26
CA GLY A 51 15.54 5.63 -5.08
C GLY A 51 15.40 7.08 -5.59
N GLY A 52 14.23 7.47 -6.10
CA GLY A 52 13.95 8.79 -6.66
C GLY A 52 14.24 8.89 -8.16
N PRO A 53 13.80 10.00 -8.80
CA PRO A 53 13.87 10.19 -10.25
C PRO A 53 15.29 10.04 -10.79
N ASP A 54 16.30 10.61 -10.13
CA ASP A 54 17.70 10.51 -10.56
C ASP A 54 18.20 9.06 -10.68
N LYS A 55 17.75 8.17 -9.78
CA LYS A 55 18.14 6.75 -9.80
C LYS A 55 17.35 5.97 -10.84
N ILE A 56 16.11 6.36 -11.11
CA ILE A 56 15.29 5.82 -12.19
C ILE A 56 15.95 6.15 -13.53
N ASP A 57 16.23 7.42 -13.79
CA ASP A 57 16.88 7.88 -15.02
C ASP A 57 18.24 7.21 -15.23
N LYS A 58 19.02 7.04 -14.15
CA LYS A 58 20.30 6.32 -14.24
C LYS A 58 20.13 4.86 -14.65
N GLN A 59 19.07 4.17 -14.20
CA GLN A 59 18.78 2.80 -14.62
C GLN A 59 18.37 2.75 -16.09
N HIS A 60 17.49 3.65 -16.52
CA HIS A 60 17.05 3.73 -17.91
C HIS A 60 18.19 4.06 -18.87
N LYS A 61 19.09 4.97 -18.49
CA LYS A 61 20.32 5.28 -19.26
C LYS A 61 21.24 4.07 -19.43
N GLN A 62 21.15 3.07 -18.55
CA GLN A 62 21.87 1.80 -18.70
C GLN A 62 21.10 0.76 -19.53
N GLY A 63 19.97 1.12 -20.13
CA GLY A 63 19.07 0.21 -20.84
C GLY A 63 18.33 -0.75 -19.90
N LYS A 64 18.24 -0.43 -18.60
CA LYS A 64 17.59 -1.29 -17.60
C LYS A 64 16.26 -0.71 -17.17
N LEU A 65 15.28 -1.60 -17.01
CA LEU A 65 14.01 -1.29 -16.39
C LEU A 65 14.14 -1.21 -14.86
N THR A 66 13.34 -0.35 -14.25
CA THR A 66 13.15 -0.32 -12.79
C THR A 66 12.52 -1.64 -12.32
N ALA A 67 12.60 -1.92 -11.01
CA ALA A 67 11.97 -3.11 -10.47
C ALA A 67 10.45 -3.14 -10.73
N ARG A 68 9.77 -1.99 -10.63
CA ARG A 68 8.31 -1.89 -10.86
C ARG A 68 7.94 -2.07 -12.32
N GLU A 69 8.69 -1.47 -13.24
CA GLU A 69 8.50 -1.70 -14.67
C GLU A 69 8.67 -3.18 -15.07
N ARG A 70 9.61 -3.89 -14.43
CA ARG A 70 9.75 -5.34 -14.63
C ARG A 70 8.53 -6.12 -14.14
N LEU A 71 7.94 -5.72 -13.02
CA LEU A 71 6.70 -6.32 -12.52
C LEU A 71 5.53 -6.05 -13.47
N ASP A 72 5.45 -4.84 -14.05
CA ASP A 72 4.40 -4.49 -15.00
C ASP A 72 4.45 -5.34 -16.28
N LEU A 73 5.65 -5.75 -16.72
CA LEU A 73 5.82 -6.68 -17.84
C LEU A 73 5.60 -8.15 -17.46
N LEU A 74 5.84 -8.50 -16.20
CA LEU A 74 5.72 -9.87 -15.71
C LEU A 74 4.25 -10.27 -15.50
N PHE A 75 3.43 -9.33 -15.02
CA PHE A 75 2.03 -9.61 -14.70
C PHE A 75 1.12 -9.45 -15.93
N ASP A 76 0.16 -10.35 -16.06
CA ASP A 76 -0.92 -10.19 -17.04
C ASP A 76 -1.73 -8.92 -16.74
N LYS A 77 -2.27 -8.32 -17.79
CA LYS A 77 -3.14 -7.13 -17.68
C LYS A 77 -4.37 -7.47 -16.84
N ASP A 78 -4.82 -6.49 -16.07
CA ASP A 78 -6.03 -6.57 -15.23
C ASP A 78 -6.03 -7.67 -14.15
N THR A 79 -4.86 -8.22 -13.84
CA THR A 79 -4.71 -9.13 -12.70
C THR A 79 -4.72 -8.38 -11.38
N TYR A 80 -5.31 -9.01 -10.35
CA TYR A 80 -5.24 -8.49 -8.99
C TYR A 80 -3.79 -8.49 -8.49
N ARG A 81 -3.34 -7.34 -7.97
CA ARG A 81 -1.98 -7.16 -7.43
C ARG A 81 -2.05 -6.76 -5.96
N GLN A 82 -1.40 -7.55 -5.11
CA GLN A 82 -1.22 -7.24 -3.69
C GLN A 82 0.26 -6.92 -3.43
N GLU A 83 0.55 -5.66 -3.07
CA GLU A 83 1.89 -5.27 -2.62
C GLU A 83 2.01 -5.53 -1.11
N ILE A 84 3.14 -6.08 -0.67
CA ILE A 84 3.46 -6.34 0.74
C ILE A 84 4.79 -5.66 1.04
N GLY A 85 4.87 -4.98 2.18
CA GLY A 85 6.13 -4.43 2.68
C GLY A 85 6.56 -3.09 2.08
N LEU A 86 5.66 -2.31 1.48
CA LEU A 86 5.98 -0.98 0.93
C LEU A 86 6.60 -0.03 1.95
N LEU A 87 6.18 -0.13 3.22
CA LEU A 87 6.66 0.71 4.34
C LEU A 87 7.84 0.09 5.09
N VAL A 88 8.38 -1.05 4.64
CA VAL A 88 9.52 -1.69 5.30
C VAL A 88 10.67 -0.70 5.35
N ALA A 89 11.25 -0.55 6.55
CA ALA A 89 12.35 0.36 6.85
C ALA A 89 12.07 1.86 6.65
N TYR A 90 10.80 2.27 6.46
CA TYR A 90 10.45 3.69 6.39
C TYR A 90 10.80 4.40 7.71
N ASP A 91 11.57 5.49 7.61
CA ASP A 91 12.05 6.31 8.73
C ASP A 91 12.93 5.56 9.76
N GLN A 92 13.40 4.34 9.44
CA GLN A 92 14.25 3.56 10.35
C GLN A 92 15.75 3.87 10.18
N TYR A 93 16.16 4.40 9.03
CA TYR A 93 17.57 4.66 8.73
C TYR A 93 17.78 6.14 8.44
N LYS A 94 18.73 6.74 9.16
CA LYS A 94 19.25 8.06 8.81
C LYS A 94 20.17 7.90 7.59
N PRO A 95 20.08 8.79 6.59
CA PRO A 95 21.02 8.76 5.48
C PRO A 95 22.43 8.98 6.04
N GLU A 96 23.29 7.98 5.94
CA GLU A 96 24.70 8.17 6.26
C GLU A 96 25.30 9.16 5.25
N VAL A 97 25.88 10.24 5.77
CA VAL A 97 26.63 11.21 4.97
C VAL A 97 27.93 10.54 4.55
N ARG A 98 27.95 9.89 3.37
CA ARG A 98 29.20 9.44 2.74
C ARG A 98 30.03 10.66 2.38
N GLY A 99 30.96 11.02 3.26
CA GLY A 99 31.86 12.16 3.06
C GLY A 99 32.80 12.48 4.21
N GLN A 100 32.58 11.95 5.42
CA GLN A 100 33.51 12.10 6.54
C GLN A 100 34.26 10.79 6.82
N ARG A 101 35.06 10.34 5.87
CA ARG A 101 36.27 9.60 6.24
C ARG A 101 37.40 10.60 6.15
N SER A 102 37.64 11.25 7.29
CA SER A 102 38.86 11.99 7.53
C SER A 102 40.04 11.14 7.09
N GLU A 103 40.76 11.69 6.15
CA GLU A 103 42.13 11.38 5.78
C GLU A 103 42.95 11.10 7.05
N VAL A 104 43.11 9.81 7.40
CA VAL A 104 44.17 9.42 8.32
C VAL A 104 45.41 9.22 7.47
N ARG A 105 46.11 10.34 7.31
CA ARG A 105 47.48 10.42 6.81
C ARG A 105 48.40 9.89 7.91
N GLY A 106 49.26 8.94 7.60
CA GLY A 106 50.30 8.41 8.50
C GLY A 106 50.51 6.93 8.30
#